data_AF-T0S7S8-F1
#
_entry.id   AF-T0S7S8-F1
#
_cell.length_a   1.000
_cell.length_b   1.000
_cell.length_c   1.000
_cell.angle_alpha   90.00
_cell.angle_beta   90.00
_cell.angle_gamma   90.00
#
_symmetry.space_group_name_H-M   'P 1'
#
loop_
_entity.id
_entity.type
_entity.pdbx_description
1 polymer ?
#
loop_
_entity_poly.entity_id
_entity_poly.type
_entity_poly.pdbx_seq_one_letter_code
_entity_poly.pdbx_strand_id
1 'polypeptide(L)'
;QFGTPTVLGDMGYLGQSLHDRLELKGIDLITPVRKNMKQMKILFPNFSKRRKVIERVFSFLTNLGAERCKSRSPQGFQLKL
;
A
#
# COMPACT_ATOMS: atom_id res chain seq x y z
N GLN A 1 -11.04 10.30 -11.18
CA GLN A 1 -11.76 9.22 -10.48
C GLN A 1 -10.78 8.05 -10.39
N PHE A 2 -10.46 7.55 -9.19
CA PHE A 2 -9.54 6.42 -9.06
C PHE A 2 -10.26 5.17 -9.57
N GLY A 3 -9.81 4.64 -10.71
CA GLY A 3 -10.55 3.69 -11.55
C GLY A 3 -10.65 2.25 -11.03
N THR A 4 -10.40 2.00 -9.75
CA THR A 4 -10.54 0.66 -9.17
C THR A 4 -11.14 0.75 -7.77
N PRO A 5 -12.30 0.11 -7.52
CA PRO A 5 -12.95 0.11 -6.21
C PRO A 5 -12.19 -0.71 -5.17
N THR A 6 -11.02 -1.30 -5.51
CA THR A 6 -10.30 -2.20 -4.63
C THR A 6 -8.83 -1.78 -4.48
N VAL A 7 -8.40 -1.60 -3.25
CA VAL A 7 -7.05 -1.19 -2.85
C VAL A 7 -6.40 -2.31 -2.05
N LEU A 8 -5.13 -2.60 -2.34
CA LEU A 8 -4.34 -3.59 -1.60
C LEU A 8 -3.53 -2.90 -0.51
N GLY A 9 -3.70 -3.35 0.73
CA GLY A 9 -2.94 -2.89 1.88
C GLY A 9 -1.81 -3.84 2.27
N ASP A 10 -0.86 -3.35 3.08
CA ASP A 10 0.19 -4.17 3.66
C ASP A 10 -0.32 -5.04 4.83
N MET A 11 0.46 -6.06 5.21
CA MET A 11 0.16 -7.07 6.23
C MET A 11 -0.23 -6.49 7.60
N GLY A 12 -1.53 -6.44 7.86
CA GLY A 12 -2.10 -6.20 9.19
C GLY A 12 -1.64 -4.90 9.87
N TYR A 13 -1.35 -3.84 9.10
CA TYR A 13 -0.98 -2.52 9.62
C TYR A 13 -2.01 -1.42 9.38
N LEU A 14 -3.08 -1.72 8.64
CA LEU A 14 -4.15 -0.76 8.43
C LEU A 14 -5.17 -0.89 9.56
N GLY A 15 -5.38 0.21 10.27
CA GLY A 15 -6.32 0.26 11.38
C GLY A 15 -7.78 0.14 10.92
N GLN A 16 -8.64 -0.38 11.78
CA GLN A 16 -10.07 -0.57 11.51
C GLN A 16 -10.74 0.74 11.06
N SER A 17 -10.42 1.85 11.71
CA SER A 17 -10.96 3.17 11.36
C SER A 17 -10.62 3.63 9.94
N LEU A 18 -9.50 3.17 9.36
CA LEU A 18 -9.18 3.43 7.96
C LEU A 18 -10.02 2.56 7.04
N HIS A 19 -10.22 1.29 7.40
CA HIS A 19 -11.07 0.37 6.66
C HIS A 19 -12.50 0.93 6.57
N ASP A 20 -13.08 1.33 7.71
CA ASP A 20 -14.44 1.87 7.80
C ASP A 20 -14.61 3.13 6.93
N ARG A 21 -13.60 4.02 6.93
CA ARG A 21 -13.60 5.24 6.11
C ARG A 21 -13.49 4.96 4.62
N LEU A 22 -12.80 3.89 4.22
CA LEU A 22 -12.65 3.49 2.82
C LEU A 22 -13.91 2.79 2.33
N GLU A 23 -14.52 1.95 3.15
CA GLU A 23 -15.79 1.30 2.88
C GLU A 23 -16.92 2.33 2.65
N LEU A 24 -16.99 3.38 3.48
CA LEU A 24 -17.90 4.52 3.27
C LEU A 24 -17.71 5.23 1.93
N LYS A 25 -16.53 5.11 1.31
CA LYS A 25 -16.21 5.68 0.00
C LYS A 25 -16.39 4.68 -1.15
N GLY A 26 -16.90 3.47 -0.87
CA GLY A 26 -17.00 2.39 -1.83
C GLY A 26 -15.65 1.82 -2.26
N ILE A 27 -14.64 1.92 -1.38
CA ILE A 27 -13.29 1.39 -1.61
C ILE A 27 -13.09 0.16 -0.74
N ASP A 28 -12.99 -1.00 -1.37
CA ASP A 28 -12.61 -2.26 -0.74
C ASP A 28 -11.12 -2.27 -0.43
N LEU A 29 -10.77 -2.27 0.85
CA LEU A 29 -9.40 -2.40 1.30
C LEU A 29 -9.08 -3.87 1.61
N ILE A 30 -8.28 -4.51 0.76
CA ILE A 30 -7.87 -5.90 0.97
C ILE A 30 -6.46 -5.94 1.58
N THR A 31 -6.40 -6.36 2.84
CA THR A 31 -5.14 -6.63 3.55
C THR A 31 -4.91 -8.13 3.71
N PRO A 32 -3.68 -8.63 3.48
CA PRO A 32 -3.36 -10.01 3.82
C PRO A 32 -3.43 -10.21 5.34
N VAL A 33 -3.94 -11.38 5.72
CA VAL A 33 -4.31 -11.71 7.10
C VAL A 33 -3.06 -12.15 7.88
N ARG A 34 -2.87 -11.62 9.10
CA ARG A 34 -1.81 -12.11 10.00
C ARG A 34 -2.17 -13.50 10.53
N LYS A 35 -1.16 -14.28 10.92
CA LYS A 35 -1.34 -15.63 11.52
C LYS A 35 -2.32 -15.69 12.70
N ASN A 36 -2.51 -14.57 13.41
CA ASN A 36 -3.38 -14.46 14.59
C ASN A 36 -4.74 -13.80 14.29
N MET A 37 -5.03 -13.49 13.03
CA MET A 37 -6.31 -12.90 12.61
C MET A 37 -7.21 -13.98 12.00
N LYS A 38 -8.53 -13.78 12.11
CA LYS A 38 -9.52 -14.67 11.51
C LYS A 38 -9.24 -14.80 10.00
N GLN A 39 -9.10 -16.04 9.54
CA GLN A 39 -8.67 -16.31 8.18
C GLN A 39 -9.76 -15.87 7.19
N MET A 40 -9.47 -14.80 6.44
CA MET A 40 -10.25 -14.37 5.30
C MET A 40 -9.73 -15.09 4.05
N LYS A 41 -10.63 -15.54 3.16
CA LYS A 41 -10.23 -16.03 1.83
C LYS A 41 -9.64 -14.85 1.06
N ILE A 42 -8.32 -14.84 0.89
CA ILE A 42 -7.65 -13.89 0.01
C ILE A 42 -8.11 -14.21 -1.42
N LEU A 43 -8.95 -13.35 -1.99
CA LEU A 43 -9.55 -13.55 -3.32
C LEU A 43 -8.57 -13.34 -4.49
N PHE A 44 -7.31 -12.96 -4.20
CA PHE A 44 -6.35 -12.59 -5.23
C PHE A 44 -5.27 -13.66 -5.45
N PRO A 45 -5.31 -14.38 -6.58
CA PRO A 45 -4.18 -15.21 -6.97
C PRO A 45 -2.94 -14.32 -7.20
N ASN A 46 -1.77 -14.82 -6.80
CA ASN A 46 -0.47 -14.16 -6.97
C ASN A 46 -0.23 -12.86 -6.15
N PHE A 47 -0.89 -12.67 -5.00
CA PHE A 47 -0.63 -11.52 -4.11
C PHE A 47 0.87 -11.28 -3.86
N SER A 48 1.63 -12.34 -3.55
CA SER A 48 3.08 -12.26 -3.31
C SER A 48 3.86 -11.71 -4.50
N LYS A 49 3.43 -11.94 -5.74
CA LYS A 49 4.10 -11.39 -6.93
C LYS A 49 3.85 -9.88 -7.05
N ARG A 50 2.61 -9.42 -6.83
CA ARG A 50 2.28 -7.98 -6.84
C ARG A 50 2.97 -7.24 -5.70
N ARG A 51 3.02 -7.84 -4.50
CA ARG A 51 3.74 -7.32 -3.33
C ARG A 51 5.23 -7.12 -3.64
N LYS A 52 5.89 -8.09 -4.28
CA LYS A 52 7.31 -7.99 -4.66
C LYS A 52 7.60 -6.79 -5.58
N VAL A 53 6.68 -6.43 -6.48
CA VAL A 53 6.85 -5.25 -7.34
C VAL A 53 6.85 -3.98 -6.50
N ILE A 54 5.88 -3.86 -5.58
CA ILE A 54 5.77 -2.72 -4.67
C ILE A 54 7.02 -2.62 -3.77
N GLU A 55 7.43 -3.73 -3.15
CA GLU A 55 8.62 -3.79 -2.30
C GLU A 55 9.89 -3.42 -3.09
N ARG A 56 10.02 -3.87 -4.34
CA ARG A 56 11.16 -3.51 -5.20
C ARG A 56 11.21 -2.02 -5.50
N VAL A 57 10.06 -1.38 -5.75
CA VAL A 57 9.97 0.07 -5.97
C VAL A 57 10.36 0.83 -4.69
N PHE A 58 9.87 0.40 -3.52
CA PHE A 58 10.28 1.03 -2.25
C PHE A 58 11.76 0.85 -1.97
N SER A 59 12.32 -0.35 -2.12
CA SER A 59 13.77 -0.57 -1.93
C SER A 59 14.60 0.29 -2.89
N PHE A 60 14.16 0.45 -4.14
CA PHE A 60 14.81 1.34 -5.09
C PHE A 60 14.80 2.80 -4.60
N LEU A 61 13.65 3.30 -4.15
CA LEU A 61 13.52 4.67 -3.62
C LEU A 61 14.33 4.88 -2.33
N THR A 62 14.34 3.90 -1.43
CA THR A 62 15.18 3.94 -0.21
C THR A 62 16.66 4.02 -0.58
N ASN A 63 17.11 3.24 -1.58
CA ASN A 63 18.49 3.29 -2.07
C ASN A 63 18.85 4.65 -2.71
N LEU A 64 17.88 5.35 -3.31
CA LEU A 64 18.04 6.72 -3.79
C LEU A 64 17.98 7.78 -2.67
N GLY A 65 17.85 7.36 -1.41
CA GLY A 65 17.81 8.27 -0.27
C GLY A 65 16.49 9.03 -0.15
N ALA A 66 15.40 8.53 -0.76
CA ALA A 66 14.09 9.16 -0.70
C ALA A 66 13.60 9.39 0.75
N GLU A 67 13.98 8.52 1.69
CA GLU A 67 13.67 8.65 3.12
C GLU A 67 14.28 9.91 3.77
N ARG A 68 15.38 10.42 3.21
CA ARG A 68 16.07 11.63 3.67
C ARG A 68 15.64 12.87 2.88
N CYS A 69 14.79 12.70 1.86
CA CYS A 69 14.35 13.80 1.02
C CYS A 69 13.40 14.72 1.78
N LYS A 70 13.84 15.95 2.05
CA LYS A 70 13.05 16.98 2.75
C LYS A 70 12.09 17.74 1.83
N SER A 71 11.96 17.34 0.56
CA SER A 71 11.05 18.03 -0.35
C SER A 71 9.61 17.87 0.11
N ARG A 72 8.85 18.96 0.06
CA ARG A 72 7.42 18.99 0.40
C ARG A 72 6.51 19.07 -0.83
N SER A 73 7.09 19.05 -2.02
CA SER A 73 6.38 19.03 -3.29
C SER A 73 6.89 17.94 -4.22
N PRO A 74 6.05 17.40 -5.13
CA PRO A 74 6.48 16.45 -6.15
C PRO A 74 7.61 17.00 -7.02
N GLN A 75 7.55 18.27 -7.39
CA GLN A 75 8.58 18.92 -8.21
C GLN A 75 9.92 19.01 -7.47
N GLY A 76 9.91 19.43 -6.21
CA GLY A 76 11.13 19.49 -5.40
C GLY A 76 11.71 18.11 -5.06
N PHE A 77 10.89 17.06 -5.13
CA PHE A 77 11.32 15.69 -4.94
C PHE A 77 12.06 15.19 -6.18
N GLN A 78 11.53 15.46 -7.37
CA GLN A 78 12.15 15.11 -8.64
C GLN A 78 13.51 15.81 -8.86
N LEU A 79 13.70 17.02 -8.32
CA LEU A 79 14.99 17.73 -8.37
C LEU A 79 16.04 17.18 -7.39
N LYS A 80 15.64 16.34 -6.41
CA LYS A 80 16.50 15.87 -5.31
C LYS A 80 16.79 14.36 -5.35
N LEU A 81 16.03 13.60 -6.13
CA LEU A 81 16.32 12.22 -6.50
C LEU A 81 17.36 12.17 -7.62
#